data_AF-A0A7X7VGP6-F1
#
_entry.id   AF-A0A7X7VGP6-F1
#
_cell.length_a   1.000
_cell.length_b   1.000
_cell.length_c   1.000
_cell.angle_alpha   90.00
_cell.angle_beta   90.00
_cell.angle_gamma   90.00
#
_symmetry.space_group_name_H-M   'P 1'
#
loop_
_entity.id
_entity.type
_entity.pdbx_description
1 polymer ?
#
loop_
_entity_poly.entity_id
_entity_poly.type
_entity_poly.pdbx_seq_one_letter_code
_entity_poly.pdbx_strand_id
1 'polypeptide(L)'
;MLTVTKSGNWKIYWGMMPLPEGAEALGVVRRDVGDSGALIKLASGNYVQGNAGSIRTLPQRDVTEALARSEAAAALGSIRSERKAATSAANGRKGGRPRKATD
;
A
#
# COMPACT_ATOMS: atom_id res chain seq x y z
N MET A 1 -2.81 -11.84 -9.28
CA MET A 1 -3.39 -11.62 -7.93
C MET A 1 -3.47 -10.13 -7.71
N LEU A 2 -4.63 -9.60 -7.35
CA LEU A 2 -4.79 -8.15 -7.10
C LEU A 2 -4.19 -7.77 -5.74
N THR A 3 -3.29 -6.79 -5.76
CA THR A 3 -2.68 -6.19 -4.57
C THR A 3 -2.96 -4.69 -4.52
N VAL A 4 -3.08 -4.17 -3.30
CA VAL A 4 -3.33 -2.75 -3.04
C VAL A 4 -2.30 -2.23 -2.07
N THR A 5 -1.72 -1.09 -2.41
CA THR A 5 -0.78 -0.34 -1.58
C THR A 5 -1.38 1.03 -1.26
N LYS A 6 -1.98 1.18 -0.08
CA LYS A 6 -2.66 2.42 0.33
C LYS A 6 -1.73 3.63 0.41
N SER A 7 -0.48 3.42 0.81
CA SER A 7 0.57 4.44 0.84
C SER A 7 1.21 4.71 -0.52
N GLY A 8 0.80 3.99 -1.57
CA GLY A 8 1.36 4.15 -2.90
C GLY A 8 1.04 5.51 -3.50
N ASN A 9 2.01 6.09 -4.22
CA ASN A 9 1.82 7.37 -4.89
C ASN A 9 0.94 7.22 -6.14
N TRP A 10 -0.39 7.30 -5.95
CA TRP A 10 -1.37 7.15 -7.03
C TRP A 10 -1.29 8.26 -8.10
N LYS A 11 -0.74 9.44 -7.76
CA LYS A 11 -0.65 10.57 -8.68
C LYS A 11 0.26 10.30 -9.88
N ILE A 12 1.23 9.39 -9.76
CA ILE A 12 2.10 9.01 -10.90
C ILE A 12 1.32 8.30 -12.00
N TYR A 13 0.20 7.66 -11.65
CA TYR A 13 -0.66 6.92 -12.57
C TYR A 13 -1.81 7.79 -13.09
N TRP A 14 -2.45 8.57 -12.22
CA TRP A 14 -3.57 9.43 -12.61
C TRP A 14 -3.12 10.72 -13.33
N GLY A 15 -2.02 11.32 -12.88
CA GLY A 15 -1.54 12.62 -13.31
C GLY A 15 -2.09 13.77 -12.47
N MET A 16 -2.02 14.99 -13.03
CA MET A 16 -2.44 16.24 -12.38
C MET A 16 -3.94 16.56 -12.55
N MET A 17 -4.69 15.66 -13.18
CA MET A 17 -6.11 15.89 -13.45
C MET A 17 -6.93 15.77 -12.17
N PRO A 18 -8.03 16.54 -12.04
CA PRO A 18 -8.98 16.32 -10.96
C PRO A 18 -9.50 14.88 -11.00
N LEU A 19 -9.76 14.30 -9.83
CA LEU A 19 -10.49 13.04 -9.76
C LEU A 19 -11.94 13.28 -10.22
N PRO A 20 -12.65 12.23 -10.69
CA PRO A 20 -14.09 12.32 -10.92
C PRO A 20 -14.81 12.87 -9.68
N GLU A 21 -15.91 13.58 -9.91
CA GLU A 21 -16.66 14.22 -8.82
C GLU A 21 -17.05 13.21 -7.72
N GLY A 22 -16.75 13.56 -6.47
CA GLY A 22 -17.01 12.71 -5.31
C GLY A 22 -16.17 11.43 -5.24
N ALA A 23 -15.19 11.24 -6.13
CA ALA A 23 -14.29 10.10 -6.08
C ALA A 23 -13.11 10.33 -5.12
N GLU A 24 -12.64 9.25 -4.53
CA GLU A 24 -11.51 9.23 -3.60
C GLU A 24 -10.40 8.32 -4.15
N ALA A 25 -9.16 8.81 -4.18
CA ALA A 25 -8.00 7.99 -4.50
C ALA A 25 -7.46 7.30 -3.24
N LEU A 26 -7.43 5.97 -3.25
CA LEU A 26 -7.10 5.14 -2.09
C LEU A 26 -5.66 4.60 -2.10
N GLY A 27 -4.90 4.82 -3.18
CA GLY A 27 -3.53 4.35 -3.33
C GLY A 27 -3.28 3.73 -4.70
N VAL A 28 -2.41 2.72 -4.75
CA VAL A 28 -2.03 2.03 -6.00
C VAL A 28 -2.59 0.61 -6.00
N VAL A 29 -3.16 0.21 -7.13
CA VAL A 29 -3.57 -1.17 -7.40
C VAL A 29 -2.64 -1.81 -8.42
N ARG A 30 -2.34 -3.08 -8.24
CA ARG A 30 -1.61 -3.92 -9.19
C ARG A 30 -2.35 -5.24 -9.39
N ARG A 31 -2.53 -5.65 -10.63
CA ARG A 31 -3.26 -6.90 -10.96
C ARG A 31 -2.34 -8.01 -11.43
N ASP A 32 -1.32 -7.62 -12.21
CA ASP A 32 -0.31 -8.51 -12.77
C ASP A 32 1.04 -7.78 -12.98
N VAL A 33 2.02 -8.45 -13.58
CA VAL A 33 3.31 -7.86 -13.96
C VAL A 33 3.10 -6.77 -15.02
N GLY A 34 3.47 -5.54 -14.68
CA GLY A 34 3.35 -4.38 -15.57
C GLY A 34 1.99 -3.67 -15.57
N ASP A 35 0.95 -4.26 -14.98
CA ASP A 35 -0.38 -3.64 -14.92
C ASP A 35 -0.67 -3.06 -13.52
N SER A 36 -0.36 -1.78 -13.38
CA SER A 36 -0.59 -0.98 -12.17
C SER A 36 -1.28 0.34 -12.50
N GLY A 37 -1.98 0.90 -11.52
CA GLY A 37 -2.64 2.19 -11.67
C GLY A 37 -3.10 2.78 -10.34
N ALA A 38 -3.70 3.95 -10.40
CA ALA A 38 -4.36 4.57 -9.25
C ALA A 38 -5.59 3.74 -8.86
N LEU A 39 -5.70 3.33 -7.61
CA LEU A 39 -6.93 2.79 -7.06
C LEU A 39 -7.85 3.96 -6.69
N ILE A 40 -8.99 4.05 -7.35
CA ILE A 40 -9.98 5.10 -7.13
C ILE A 40 -11.29 4.45 -6.73
N LYS A 41 -11.95 4.99 -5.71
CA LYS A 41 -13.33 4.68 -5.34
C LYS A 41 -14.20 5.79 -5.87
N LEU A 42 -15.10 5.47 -6.80
CA LEU A 42 -16.06 6.44 -7.34
C LEU A 42 -17.11 6.80 -6.30
N ALA A 43 -17.83 7.91 -6.50
CA ALA A 43 -18.95 8.33 -5.66
C ALA A 43 -20.05 7.25 -5.56
N SER A 44 -20.21 6.43 -6.60
CA SER A 44 -21.12 5.27 -6.62
C SER A 44 -20.67 4.11 -5.72
N GLY A 45 -19.48 4.18 -5.12
CA GLY A 45 -18.88 3.13 -4.30
C GLY A 45 -18.05 2.11 -5.08
N ASN A 46 -18.09 2.15 -6.42
CA ASN A 46 -17.33 1.22 -7.27
C ASN A 46 -15.83 1.54 -7.26
N TYR A 47 -15.01 0.49 -7.15
CA TYR A 47 -13.57 0.55 -7.28
C TYR A 47 -13.13 0.42 -8.74
N VAL A 48 -12.20 1.30 -9.12
CA VAL A 48 -11.67 1.38 -10.48
C VAL A 48 -10.16 1.59 -10.45
N GLN A 49 -9.50 1.20 -11.55
CA GLN A 49 -8.12 1.53 -11.85
C GLN A 49 -8.08 2.75 -12.77
N GLY A 50 -7.44 3.82 -12.33
CA GLY A 50 -7.22 5.04 -13.10
C GLY A 50 -5.80 5.11 -13.66
N ASN A 51 -5.66 5.43 -14.96
CA ASN A 51 -4.39 5.68 -15.63
C ASN A 51 -4.56 6.83 -16.64
N ALA A 52 -3.83 7.93 -16.47
CA ALA A 52 -3.83 9.11 -17.34
C ALA A 52 -5.25 9.59 -17.72
N GLY A 53 -6.16 9.68 -16.74
CA GLY A 53 -7.55 10.06 -16.95
C GLY A 53 -8.50 8.95 -17.42
N SER A 54 -7.97 7.84 -17.92
CA SER A 54 -8.77 6.68 -18.28
C SER A 54 -9.11 5.85 -17.05
N ILE A 55 -10.33 5.34 -16.99
CA ILE A 55 -10.85 4.56 -15.87
C ILE A 55 -11.27 3.17 -16.36
N ARG A 56 -10.88 2.14 -15.61
CA ARG A 56 -11.31 0.76 -15.82
C ARG A 56 -11.89 0.17 -14.54
N THR A 57 -13.10 -0.39 -14.63
CA THR A 57 -13.72 -1.09 -13.52
C THR A 57 -12.90 -2.30 -13.08
N LEU A 58 -12.76 -2.47 -11.78
CA LEU A 58 -12.08 -3.61 -11.17
C LEU A 58 -13.09 -4.66 -10.67
N PRO A 59 -12.67 -5.92 -10.48
CA PRO A 59 -13.47 -6.89 -9.72
C PRO A 59 -13.64 -6.40 -8.28
N GLN A 60 -14.86 -6.01 -7.91
CA GLN A 60 -15.13 -5.33 -6.63
C GLN A 60 -14.78 -6.19 -5.40
N ARG A 61 -15.06 -7.49 -5.51
CA ARG A 61 -14.75 -8.48 -4.46
C ARG A 61 -13.24 -8.57 -4.24
N ASP A 62 -12.45 -8.73 -5.30
CA ASP A 62 -11.00 -8.90 -5.20
C ASP A 62 -10.33 -7.65 -4.61
N VAL A 63 -10.82 -6.46 -4.96
CA VAL A 63 -10.33 -5.20 -4.38
C VAL A 63 -10.65 -5.12 -2.89
N THR A 64 -11.88 -5.49 -2.50
CA THR A 64 -12.29 -5.50 -1.09
C THR A 64 -11.45 -6.47 -0.27
N GLU A 65 -11.24 -7.68 -0.77
CA GLU A 65 -10.35 -8.67 -0.14
C GLU A 65 -8.90 -8.17 -0.06
N ALA A 66 -8.39 -7.52 -1.12
CA ALA A 66 -7.04 -6.97 -1.12
C ALA A 66 -6.86 -5.81 -0.13
N LEU A 67 -7.86 -4.94 0.01
CA LEU A 67 -7.89 -3.87 0.99
C LEU A 67 -7.88 -4.43 2.42
N ALA A 68 -8.74 -5.41 2.72
CA ALA A 68 -8.77 -6.07 4.02
C ALA A 68 -7.43 -6.76 4.35
N ARG A 69 -6.82 -7.45 3.39
CA ARG A 69 -5.47 -8.03 3.55
C ARG A 69 -4.41 -6.96 3.82
N SER A 70 -4.47 -5.83 3.11
CA SER A 70 -3.54 -4.71 3.29
C SER A 70 -3.65 -4.11 4.70
N GLU A 71 -4.87 -3.90 5.19
CA GLU A 71 -5.14 -3.42 6.55
C GLU A 71 -4.66 -4.40 7.62
N ALA A 72 -4.96 -5.69 7.46
CA ALA A 72 -4.50 -6.72 8.38
C ALA A 72 -2.95 -6.78 8.42
N ALA A 73 -2.29 -6.69 7.27
CA ALA A 73 -0.82 -6.65 7.21
C ALA A 73 -0.24 -5.41 7.89
N ALA A 74 -0.87 -4.24 7.71
CA ALA A 74 -0.44 -3.00 8.38
C ALA A 74 -0.62 -3.11 9.91
N ALA A 75 -1.75 -3.64 10.37
CA ALA A 75 -2.00 -3.89 11.78
C ALA A 75 -0.96 -4.83 12.38
N LEU A 76 -0.72 -5.98 11.74
CA LEU A 76 0.30 -6.95 12.18
C LEU A 76 1.71 -6.35 12.18
N GLY A 77 2.07 -5.56 11.17
CA GLY A 77 3.37 -4.88 11.10
C GLY A 77 3.58 -3.82 12.19
N SER A 78 2.49 -3.23 12.69
CA SER A 78 2.53 -2.25 13.78
C SER A 78 2.68 -2.87 15.17
N ILE A 79 2.42 -4.17 15.32
CA ILE A 79 2.55 -4.87 16.60
C ILE A 79 4.02 -4.94 17.00
N ARG A 80 4.38 -4.19 18.04
CA ARG A 80 5.71 -4.21 18.62
C ARG A 80 5.87 -5.45 19.50
N SER A 81 6.82 -6.31 19.15
CA SER A 81 7.26 -7.39 20.05
C SER A 81 8.10 -6.80 21.20
N GLU A 82 7.63 -6.96 22.44
CA GLU A 82 8.35 -6.51 23.64
C GLU A 82 9.74 -7.14 23.74
N ARG A 83 9.86 -8.44 23.45
CA ARG A 83 11.15 -9.13 23.42
C ARG A 83 12.11 -8.46 22.42
N LYS A 84 11.65 -8.23 21.19
CA LYS A 84 12.47 -7.57 20.15
C LYS A 84 12.82 -6.14 20.54
N ALA A 85 11.91 -5.43 21.19
CA ALA A 85 12.11 -4.08 21.70
C ALA A 85 13.18 -4.04 22.80
N ALA A 86 13.10 -4.96 23.78
CA ALA A 86 14.08 -5.08 24.85
C ALA A 86 15.46 -5.44 24.32
N THR A 87 15.55 -6.41 23.40
CA THR A 87 16.81 -6.77 22.73
C THR A 87 17.38 -5.60 21.91
N SER A 88 16.54 -4.87 21.18
CA SER A 88 16.97 -3.69 20.43
C SER A 88 17.50 -2.59 21.35
N ALA A 89 16.83 -2.31 22.47
CA ALA A 89 17.29 -1.34 23.46
C ALA A 89 18.63 -1.76 24.09
N ALA A 90 18.79 -3.05 24.41
CA ALA A 90 20.06 -3.58 24.91
C ALA A 90 21.20 -3.46 23.88
N ASN A 91 20.92 -3.73 22.59
CA ASN A 91 21.89 -3.57 21.51
C ASN A 91 22.22 -2.09 21.22
N GLY A 92 21.24 -1.20 21.34
CA GLY A 92 21.43 0.24 21.24
C GLY A 92 22.39 0.77 22.31
N ARG A 93 22.24 0.32 23.56
CA ARG A 93 23.19 0.62 24.66
C ARG A 93 24.62 0.15 24.35
N LYS A 94 24.78 -0.88 23.52
CA LYS A 94 26.08 -1.43 23.09
C LYS A 94 26.61 -0.82 21.78
N GLY A 95 26.00 0.24 21.25
CA GLY A 95 26.47 0.95 20.05
C GLY A 95 25.75 0.59 18.75
N GLY A 96 24.65 -0.15 18.80
CA GLY A 96 23.63 -0.21 17.73
C GLY A 96 23.97 -0.94 16.43
N ARG A 97 25.25 -1.08 16.05
CA ARG A 97 25.68 -1.81 14.85
C ARG A 97 26.87 -2.72 15.18
N PRO A 98 26.71 -4.06 15.09
CA PRO A 98 27.85 -4.98 15.14
C PRO A 98 28.83 -4.60 14.02
N ARG A 99 30.12 -4.45 14.34
CA ARG A 99 31.15 -4.28 13.30
C ARG A 99 31.27 -5.59 12.54
N LYS A 100 31.32 -5.51 11.21
CA LYS A 100 31.58 -6.68 10.36
C LYS A 100 32.97 -7.20 10.75
N ALA A 101 33.07 -8.47 11.14
CA ALA A 101 34.37 -9.10 11.33
C ALA A 101 35.05 -9.17 9.95
N THR A 102 36.23 -8.60 9.84
CA THR A 102 37.10 -8.75 8.67
C THR A 102 37.98 -9.97 8.95
N ASP A 103 37.97 -10.96 8.07
CA ASP A 103 38.98 -12.03 8.03
C ASP A 103 40.32 -11.46 7.51
#